data_AF-A0A8J6UXY3-F1
#
_entry.id   AF-A0A8J6UXY3-F1
#
_cell.length_a   1.000
_cell.length_b   1.000
_cell.length_c   1.000
_cell.angle_alpha   90.00
_cell.angle_beta   90.00
_cell.angle_gamma   90.00
#
_symmetry.space_group_name_H-M   'P 1'
#
loop_
_entity.id
_entity.type
_entity.pdbx_description
1 polymer ?
#
loop_
_entity_poly.entity_id
_entity_poly.type
_entity_poly.pdbx_seq_one_letter_code
_entity_poly.pdbx_strand_id
1 'polypeptide(L)'
;MVSDLQHEREPNRNEPPFQPGSNDASSFDQQVYQAAYWQQAPASGADPVVRATQYLGLLRDLSVEPRWIALAHVADPPGEALSWIGQHIHRVNQQLNVILRDLLECFETVSSPDMQIFAAPIAPQAGVDGFCCDGPSPIESNFPNGTLRVGQRPALMGDRSAPITLMVDAGRIVPADWPGLVAHELAHAIARIPGHGAEFGRAIAHLCLAQDLPMPSPQLDAEALRYWPPCRHNPQPELFWLGRSAF
;
A
#
# COMPACT_ATOMS: atom_id res chain seq x y z
N MET A 1 -54.12 12.12 59.58
CA MET A 1 -53.09 13.06 59.08
C MET A 1 -51.75 12.44 59.37
N VAL A 2 -50.93 12.32 58.32
CA VAL A 2 -49.51 11.90 58.27
C VAL A 2 -49.20 10.49 58.83
N SER A 3 -48.88 9.57 57.92
CA SER A 3 -48.03 8.42 58.22
C SER A 3 -47.20 8.08 57.00
N ASP A 4 -45.90 7.98 57.27
CA ASP A 4 -44.78 7.74 56.39
C ASP A 4 -44.86 6.39 55.69
N LEU A 5 -44.45 6.36 54.42
CA LEU A 5 -43.96 5.16 53.75
C LEU A 5 -42.65 5.51 53.02
N GLN A 6 -41.55 5.16 53.69
CA GLN A 6 -40.21 5.11 53.13
C GLN A 6 -40.15 4.01 52.06
N HIS A 7 -39.63 4.35 50.88
CA HIS A 7 -39.26 3.38 49.85
C HIS A 7 -37.74 3.53 49.64
N GLU A 8 -36.98 2.63 50.27
CA GLU A 8 -35.55 2.50 50.06
C GLU A 8 -35.30 1.90 48.66
N ARG A 9 -34.56 2.63 47.81
CA ARG A 9 -34.01 2.10 46.55
C ARG A 9 -32.64 1.52 46.84
N GLU A 10 -32.51 0.20 46.67
CA GLU A 10 -31.21 -0.48 46.66
C GLU A 10 -30.38 -0.05 45.44
N PRO A 11 -29.06 0.20 45.59
CA PRO A 11 -28.17 0.47 44.47
C PRO A 11 -27.78 -0.84 43.75
N ASN A 12 -28.04 -0.86 42.44
CA ASN A 12 -27.69 -1.94 41.53
C ASN A 12 -26.17 -2.10 41.42
N ARG A 13 -25.62 -3.25 41.84
CA ARG A 13 -24.18 -3.55 41.97
C ARG A 13 -23.52 -4.17 40.73
N ASN A 14 -24.06 -3.96 39.52
CA ASN A 14 -23.54 -4.58 38.30
C ASN A 14 -23.15 -3.56 37.22
N GLU A 15 -22.31 -2.57 37.54
CA GLU A 15 -21.55 -1.84 36.52
C GLU A 15 -20.09 -2.31 36.53
N PRO A 16 -19.55 -2.79 35.39
CA PRO A 16 -18.14 -3.11 35.28
C PRO A 16 -17.29 -1.83 35.37
N PRO A 17 -16.08 -1.89 35.95
CA PRO A 17 -15.23 -0.72 36.10
C PRO A 17 -14.84 -0.15 34.74
N PHE A 18 -15.04 1.16 34.61
CA PHE A 18 -14.57 1.99 33.51
C PHE A 18 -13.04 1.83 33.40
N GLN A 19 -12.57 1.18 32.32
CA GLN A 19 -11.14 1.11 32.03
C GLN A 19 -10.74 2.38 31.27
N PRO A 20 -9.79 3.19 31.79
CA PRO A 20 -9.28 4.34 31.06
C PRO A 20 -8.53 3.84 29.82
N GLY A 21 -8.90 4.40 28.67
CA GLY A 21 -8.26 4.13 27.38
C GLY A 21 -6.75 4.32 27.45
N SER A 22 -6.02 3.28 27.08
CA SER A 22 -4.59 3.33 26.83
C SER A 22 -4.34 4.10 25.54
N ASN A 23 -3.95 5.37 25.71
CA ASN A 23 -3.56 6.30 24.65
C ASN A 23 -2.25 5.90 23.95
N ASP A 24 -2.29 5.94 22.62
CA ASP A 24 -1.41 6.73 21.75
C ASP A 24 0.11 6.51 21.78
N ALA A 25 0.55 5.24 21.81
CA ALA A 25 1.92 4.89 21.42
C ALA A 25 2.02 3.88 20.26
N SER A 26 0.90 3.35 19.73
CA SER A 26 0.94 2.22 18.78
C SER A 26 0.68 2.54 17.31
N SER A 27 0.26 3.75 16.94
CA SER A 27 -0.17 4.02 15.56
C SER A 27 0.98 4.14 14.55
N PHE A 28 2.16 4.60 14.96
CA PHE A 28 3.29 4.83 14.06
C PHE A 28 4.12 3.56 13.82
N ASP A 29 4.40 2.78 14.87
CA ASP A 29 5.07 1.48 14.71
C ASP A 29 4.22 0.49 13.88
N GLN A 30 2.89 0.61 13.94
CA GLN A 30 1.98 -0.28 13.20
C GLN A 30 1.93 0.03 11.69
N GLN A 31 2.30 1.25 11.26
CA GLN A 31 2.37 1.61 9.83
C GLN A 31 3.58 0.98 9.13
N VAL A 32 4.72 0.86 9.81
CA VAL A 32 5.97 0.32 9.24
C VAL A 32 5.90 -1.18 8.95
N TYR A 33 4.91 -1.90 9.50
CA TYR A 33 4.75 -3.36 9.32
C TYR A 33 3.53 -3.78 8.50
N GLN A 34 2.85 -2.85 7.82
CA GLN A 34 1.62 -3.18 7.10
C GLN A 34 1.86 -4.19 5.98
N ALA A 35 2.88 -4.01 5.15
CA ALA A 35 3.21 -4.98 4.11
C ALA A 35 3.61 -6.35 4.68
N ALA A 36 4.40 -6.38 5.75
CA ALA A 36 4.82 -7.62 6.39
C ALA A 36 3.64 -8.44 6.94
N TYR A 37 2.60 -7.80 7.44
CA TYR A 37 1.36 -8.48 7.84
C TYR A 37 0.65 -9.12 6.63
N TRP A 38 0.52 -8.38 5.53
CA TRP A 38 -0.18 -8.86 4.34
C TRP A 38 0.61 -9.87 3.52
N GLN A 39 1.89 -10.08 3.83
CA GLN A 39 2.72 -11.18 3.31
C GLN A 39 2.55 -12.47 4.11
N GLN A 40 1.86 -12.48 5.24
CA GLN A 40 1.63 -13.69 6.03
C GLN A 40 0.39 -14.44 5.54
N ALA A 41 0.48 -15.77 5.53
CA ALA A 41 -0.67 -16.64 5.27
C ALA A 41 -1.82 -16.34 6.25
N PRO A 42 -3.09 -16.45 5.81
CA PRO A 42 -4.22 -16.28 6.72
C PRO A 42 -4.13 -17.27 7.89
N ALA A 43 -4.52 -16.82 9.09
CA ALA A 43 -4.62 -17.70 10.23
C ALA A 43 -5.63 -18.83 9.96
N SER A 44 -5.42 -19.99 10.58
CA SER A 44 -6.36 -21.11 10.45
C SER A 44 -7.76 -20.67 10.92
N GLY A 45 -8.78 -20.89 10.09
CA GLY A 45 -10.16 -20.49 10.36
C GLY A 45 -10.47 -19.00 10.16
N ALA A 46 -9.53 -18.19 9.68
CA ALA A 46 -9.82 -16.80 9.31
C ALA A 46 -10.84 -16.74 8.16
N ASP A 47 -11.81 -15.83 8.27
CA ASP A 47 -12.78 -15.57 7.21
C ASP A 47 -12.08 -14.84 6.04
N PRO A 48 -12.02 -15.44 4.84
CA PRO A 48 -11.38 -14.82 3.69
C PRO A 48 -12.02 -13.50 3.27
N VAL A 49 -13.34 -13.38 3.33
CA VAL A 49 -14.06 -12.19 2.89
C VAL A 49 -13.79 -11.02 3.83
N VAL A 50 -13.79 -11.26 5.14
CA VAL A 50 -13.43 -10.25 6.14
C VAL A 50 -11.98 -9.80 5.93
N ARG A 51 -11.06 -10.75 5.76
CA ARG A 51 -9.63 -10.47 5.54
C ARG A 51 -9.41 -9.66 4.25
N ALA A 52 -10.08 -10.02 3.16
CA ALA A 52 -10.00 -9.27 1.90
C ALA A 52 -10.58 -7.86 2.02
N THR A 53 -11.68 -7.71 2.75
CA THR A 53 -12.29 -6.39 3.01
C THR A 53 -11.33 -5.49 3.77
N GLN A 54 -10.67 -6.02 4.81
CA GLN A 54 -9.63 -5.31 5.55
C GLN A 54 -8.44 -4.93 4.66
N TYR A 55 -7.98 -5.86 3.81
CA TYR A 55 -6.91 -5.60 2.85
C TYR A 55 -7.25 -4.45 1.91
N LEU A 56 -8.42 -4.50 1.28
CA LEU A 56 -8.87 -3.45 0.36
C LEU A 56 -9.16 -2.13 1.08
N GLY A 57 -9.59 -2.17 2.35
CA GLY A 57 -9.68 -0.98 3.20
C GLY A 57 -8.33 -0.31 3.35
N LEU A 58 -7.30 -1.07 3.73
CA LEU A 58 -5.94 -0.56 3.84
C LEU A 58 -5.44 0.05 2.53
N LEU A 59 -5.61 -0.65 1.39
CA LEU A 59 -5.16 -0.13 0.11
C LEU A 59 -5.85 1.19 -0.26
N ARG A 60 -7.12 1.36 0.11
CA ARG A 60 -7.84 2.62 -0.09
C ARG A 60 -7.29 3.74 0.78
N ASP A 61 -6.97 3.44 2.03
CA ASP A 61 -6.41 4.42 2.98
C ASP A 61 -5.00 4.88 2.56
N LEU A 62 -4.24 3.99 1.91
CA LEU A 62 -2.90 4.29 1.39
C LEU A 62 -2.90 4.93 -0.01
N SER A 63 -4.00 4.84 -0.77
CA SER A 63 -4.07 5.33 -2.14
C SER A 63 -4.35 6.83 -2.21
N VAL A 64 -3.73 7.51 -3.18
CA VAL A 64 -4.03 8.91 -3.53
C VAL A 64 -5.49 9.13 -3.97
N GLU A 65 -6.11 8.12 -4.57
CA GLU A 65 -7.53 8.12 -4.92
C GLU A 65 -8.15 6.77 -4.53
N PRO A 66 -8.91 6.71 -3.42
CA PRO A 66 -9.50 5.47 -2.92
C PRO A 66 -10.37 4.74 -3.97
N ARG A 67 -11.01 5.47 -4.89
CA ARG A 67 -11.86 4.89 -5.94
C ARG A 67 -11.07 4.14 -7.02
N TRP A 68 -9.75 4.28 -7.05
CA TRP A 68 -8.90 3.45 -7.90
C TRP A 68 -8.83 2.02 -7.40
N ILE A 69 -9.09 1.74 -6.11
CA ILE A 69 -9.09 0.39 -5.57
C ILE A 69 -10.51 -0.18 -5.57
N ALA A 70 -10.85 -0.93 -6.62
CA ALA A 70 -12.22 -1.39 -6.84
C ALA A 70 -12.30 -2.78 -7.46
N LEU A 71 -13.25 -3.60 -6.99
CA LEU A 71 -13.58 -4.90 -7.56
C LEU A 71 -14.78 -4.89 -8.51
N ALA A 72 -15.46 -3.75 -8.67
CA ALA A 72 -16.71 -3.65 -9.43
C ALA A 72 -16.56 -4.06 -10.92
N HIS A 73 -15.34 -3.97 -11.46
CA HIS A 73 -15.01 -4.40 -12.82
C HIS A 73 -14.45 -5.83 -12.89
N VAL A 74 -14.09 -6.42 -11.75
CA VAL A 74 -13.55 -7.77 -11.63
C VAL A 74 -14.69 -8.79 -11.54
N ALA A 75 -15.68 -8.51 -10.67
CA ALA A 75 -16.79 -9.43 -10.43
C ALA A 75 -18.03 -8.71 -9.88
N ASP A 76 -19.21 -9.16 -10.33
CA ASP A 76 -20.50 -8.76 -9.77
C ASP A 76 -21.39 -10.02 -9.58
N PRO A 77 -21.64 -10.46 -8.34
CA PRO A 77 -21.19 -9.88 -7.07
C PRO A 77 -19.69 -10.13 -6.79
N PRO A 78 -19.03 -9.30 -5.96
CA PRO A 78 -17.58 -9.38 -5.71
C PRO A 78 -17.14 -10.57 -4.83
N GLY A 79 -18.07 -11.45 -4.44
CA GLY A 79 -17.84 -12.48 -3.41
C GLY A 79 -16.70 -13.47 -3.76
N GLU A 80 -16.61 -13.88 -5.03
CA GLU A 80 -15.54 -14.79 -5.48
C GLU A 80 -14.16 -14.12 -5.42
N ALA A 81 -14.07 -12.89 -5.92
CA ALA A 81 -12.83 -12.11 -5.88
C ALA A 81 -12.39 -11.81 -4.44
N LEU A 82 -13.32 -11.44 -3.55
CA LEU A 82 -13.03 -11.25 -2.12
C LEU A 82 -12.51 -12.54 -1.48
N SER A 83 -13.15 -13.67 -1.75
CA SER A 83 -12.71 -14.96 -1.22
C SER A 83 -11.30 -15.30 -1.69
N TRP A 84 -11.00 -15.10 -2.97
CA TRP A 84 -9.68 -15.34 -3.53
C TRP A 84 -8.60 -14.43 -2.93
N ILE A 85 -8.84 -13.12 -2.89
CA ILE A 85 -7.92 -12.13 -2.29
C ILE A 85 -7.64 -12.53 -0.84
N GLY A 86 -8.68 -12.85 -0.07
CA GLY A 86 -8.54 -13.22 1.34
C GLY A 86 -7.62 -14.41 1.55
N GLN A 87 -7.72 -15.42 0.68
CA GLN A 87 -6.93 -16.65 0.76
C GLN A 87 -5.52 -16.49 0.20
N HIS A 88 -5.32 -15.73 -0.87
CA HIS A 88 -4.12 -15.84 -1.71
C HIS A 88 -3.24 -14.59 -1.77
N ILE A 89 -3.74 -13.41 -1.39
CA ILE A 89 -3.02 -12.15 -1.59
C ILE A 89 -1.62 -12.13 -0.96
N HIS A 90 -1.43 -12.88 0.12
CA HIS A 90 -0.14 -12.99 0.78
C HIS A 90 0.97 -13.54 -0.10
N ARG A 91 0.66 -14.51 -0.97
CA ARG A 91 1.66 -15.09 -1.88
C ARG A 91 2.03 -14.12 -2.98
N VAL A 92 1.03 -13.42 -3.53
CA VAL A 92 1.25 -12.38 -4.55
C VAL A 92 2.13 -11.26 -3.97
N ASN A 93 1.79 -10.77 -2.77
CA ASN A 93 2.59 -9.74 -2.11
C ASN A 93 4.00 -10.23 -1.74
N GLN A 94 4.17 -11.50 -1.37
CA GLN A 94 5.51 -12.08 -1.16
C GLN A 94 6.33 -12.07 -2.45
N GLN A 95 5.76 -12.49 -3.58
CA GLN A 95 6.45 -12.49 -4.88
C GLN A 95 6.85 -11.06 -5.29
N LEU A 96 5.92 -10.11 -5.20
CA LEU A 96 6.20 -8.70 -5.49
C LEU A 96 7.27 -8.12 -4.57
N ASN A 97 7.27 -8.49 -3.28
CA ASN A 97 8.30 -8.04 -2.34
C ASN A 97 9.67 -8.67 -2.62
N VAL A 98 9.73 -9.90 -3.14
CA VAL A 98 11.00 -10.49 -3.60
C VAL A 98 11.54 -9.64 -4.75
N ILE A 99 10.73 -9.40 -5.78
CA ILE A 99 11.08 -8.56 -6.94
C ILE A 99 11.56 -7.17 -6.51
N LEU A 100 10.82 -6.50 -5.61
CA LEU A 100 11.19 -5.18 -5.09
C LEU A 100 12.54 -5.21 -4.39
N ARG A 101 12.80 -6.22 -3.54
CA ARG A 101 14.09 -6.33 -2.85
C ARG A 101 15.23 -6.54 -3.84
N ASP A 102 15.07 -7.45 -4.80
CA ASP A 102 16.09 -7.74 -5.82
C ASP A 102 16.43 -6.45 -6.60
N LEU A 103 15.42 -5.65 -6.98
CA LEU A 103 15.62 -4.34 -7.61
C LEU A 103 16.35 -3.34 -6.70
N LEU A 104 16.10 -3.35 -5.40
CA LEU A 104 16.73 -2.44 -4.44
C LEU A 104 18.17 -2.82 -4.07
N GLU A 105 18.61 -4.06 -4.34
CA GLU A 105 19.98 -4.52 -4.04
C GLU A 105 21.07 -3.74 -4.79
N CYS A 106 20.72 -3.07 -5.90
CA CYS A 106 21.67 -2.25 -6.66
C CYS A 106 21.95 -0.87 -6.04
N PHE A 107 21.19 -0.45 -5.03
CA PHE A 107 21.39 0.81 -4.31
C PHE A 107 22.26 0.61 -3.06
N GLU A 108 23.07 1.62 -2.74
CA GLU A 108 23.77 1.66 -1.45
C GLU A 108 22.75 1.68 -0.29
N THR A 109 22.99 0.87 0.75
CA THR A 109 22.04 0.67 1.87
C THR A 109 21.66 1.95 2.60
N VAL A 110 22.53 2.96 2.62
CA VAL A 110 22.27 4.27 3.26
C VAL A 110 21.33 5.14 2.41
N SER A 111 21.25 4.87 1.11
CA SER A 111 20.52 5.65 0.12
C SER A 111 19.24 4.97 -0.35
N SER A 112 19.01 3.70 0.03
CA SER A 112 17.83 2.94 -0.36
C SER A 112 16.60 3.52 0.37
N PRO A 113 15.58 4.00 -0.36
CA PRO A 113 14.37 4.51 0.27
C PRO A 113 13.66 3.39 1.03
N ASP A 114 13.01 3.72 2.13
CA ASP A 114 12.10 2.77 2.78
C ASP A 114 10.87 2.59 1.89
N MET A 115 10.62 1.36 1.44
CA MET A 115 9.62 1.06 0.44
C MET A 115 8.81 -0.18 0.79
N GLN A 116 7.55 -0.17 0.40
CA GLN A 116 6.66 -1.32 0.46
C GLN A 116 5.87 -1.46 -0.83
N ILE A 117 5.42 -2.68 -1.12
CA ILE A 117 4.65 -3.00 -2.33
C ILE A 117 3.41 -3.85 -2.03
N PHE A 118 2.32 -3.55 -2.72
CA PHE A 118 1.07 -4.29 -2.63
C PHE A 118 0.50 -4.59 -4.02
N ALA A 119 -0.05 -5.80 -4.17
CA ALA A 119 -0.93 -6.12 -5.28
C ALA A 119 -2.31 -5.48 -5.05
N ALA A 120 -2.80 -4.72 -6.00
CA ALA A 120 -4.03 -3.95 -5.89
C ALA A 120 -4.93 -4.14 -7.12
N PRO A 121 -6.24 -4.44 -6.96
CA PRO A 121 -7.16 -4.42 -8.08
C PRO A 121 -7.43 -2.95 -8.47
N ILE A 122 -6.67 -2.45 -9.44
CA ILE A 122 -6.75 -1.05 -9.88
C ILE A 122 -7.90 -0.95 -10.88
N ALA A 123 -8.76 0.03 -10.70
CA ALA A 123 -9.92 0.22 -11.54
C ALA A 123 -9.53 0.72 -12.94
N PRO A 124 -10.18 0.25 -14.03
CA PRO A 124 -9.83 0.66 -15.40
C PRO A 124 -9.84 2.17 -15.61
N GLN A 125 -10.74 2.90 -14.94
CA GLN A 125 -10.81 4.36 -15.03
C GLN A 125 -9.58 5.09 -14.48
N ALA A 126 -8.72 4.42 -13.70
CA ALA A 126 -7.45 5.00 -13.27
C ALA A 126 -6.47 5.16 -14.45
N GLY A 127 -6.59 4.33 -15.49
CA GLY A 127 -5.75 4.41 -16.70
C GLY A 127 -4.28 4.06 -16.49
N VAL A 128 -3.95 3.40 -15.37
CA VAL A 128 -2.59 2.97 -14.99
C VAL A 128 -2.62 1.52 -14.50
N ASP A 129 -1.49 0.82 -14.61
CA ASP A 129 -1.31 -0.57 -14.14
C ASP A 129 -0.56 -0.64 -12.80
N GLY A 130 -0.01 0.49 -12.36
CA GLY A 130 0.60 0.69 -11.07
C GLY A 130 0.69 2.18 -10.74
N PHE A 131 1.03 2.49 -9.50
CA PHE A 131 1.39 3.84 -9.07
C PHE A 131 2.17 3.78 -7.75
N CYS A 132 2.93 4.83 -7.47
CA CYS A 132 3.56 5.05 -6.16
C CYS A 132 2.85 6.17 -5.38
N CYS A 133 2.73 6.01 -4.07
CA CYS A 133 2.28 7.05 -3.14
C CYS A 133 3.40 7.34 -2.14
N ASP A 134 3.72 8.62 -1.97
CA ASP A 134 4.45 9.05 -0.79
C ASP A 134 3.58 8.74 0.44
N GLY A 135 4.17 8.14 1.46
CA GLY A 135 3.46 7.95 2.72
C GLY A 135 2.92 9.29 3.23
N PRO A 136 1.83 9.29 4.02
CA PRO A 136 1.28 10.54 4.54
C PRO A 136 2.41 11.31 5.19
N SER A 137 2.70 12.50 4.67
CA SER A 137 3.63 13.41 5.34
C SER A 137 3.14 13.51 6.78
N PRO A 138 3.99 13.30 7.80
CA PRO A 138 3.57 13.40 9.18
C PRO A 138 2.87 14.75 9.30
N ILE A 139 1.55 14.67 9.53
CA ILE A 139 0.67 15.82 9.51
C ILE A 139 1.37 16.85 10.39
N GLU A 140 1.75 18.01 9.83
CA GLU A 140 1.92 19.20 10.65
C GLU A 140 0.57 19.35 11.34
N SER A 141 0.48 18.79 12.54
CA SER A 141 -0.69 18.90 13.39
C SER A 141 -0.90 20.40 13.50
N ASN A 142 -1.93 20.88 12.80
CA ASN A 142 -2.43 22.23 12.95
C ASN A 142 -2.89 22.34 14.40
N PHE A 143 -1.95 22.64 15.29
CA PHE A 143 -2.22 23.11 16.62
C PHE A 143 -2.89 24.48 16.44
N PRO A 144 -4.19 24.61 16.74
CA PRO A 144 -4.80 25.92 16.68
C PRO A 144 -4.24 26.74 17.84
N ASN A 145 -3.56 27.84 17.49
CA ASN A 145 -3.11 28.90 18.38
C ASN A 145 -2.12 28.51 19.50
N GLY A 146 -0.83 28.57 19.17
CA GLY A 146 0.23 28.67 20.17
C GLY A 146 1.47 29.29 19.56
N THR A 147 1.68 30.58 19.79
CA THR A 147 2.84 31.36 19.37
C THR A 147 4.15 30.64 19.65
N LEU A 148 4.83 30.10 18.64
CA LEU A 148 6.17 29.53 18.80
C LEU A 148 7.13 30.04 17.73
N ARG A 149 8.30 30.40 18.25
CA ARG A 149 9.31 31.28 17.69
C ARG A 149 10.01 30.67 16.48
N VAL A 150 10.40 31.54 15.55
CA VAL A 150 11.47 31.30 14.57
C VAL A 150 12.75 30.98 15.33
N GLY A 151 13.20 29.72 15.25
CA GLY A 151 14.44 29.26 15.88
C GLY A 151 14.54 27.74 15.90
N GLN A 152 15.24 27.20 14.90
CA GLN A 152 15.93 25.90 14.85
C GLN A 152 15.31 24.77 15.70
N ARG A 153 14.58 23.86 15.05
CA ARG A 153 14.37 22.52 15.61
C ARG A 153 15.69 21.74 15.58
N PRO A 154 16.19 21.23 16.71
CA PRO A 154 17.30 20.29 16.70
C PRO A 154 16.82 18.97 16.09
N ALA A 155 17.54 18.48 15.09
CA ALA A 155 17.37 17.14 14.55
C ALA A 155 17.74 16.11 15.63
N LEU A 156 16.75 15.69 16.42
CA LEU A 156 16.90 14.62 17.41
C LEU A 156 16.13 13.41 16.92
N MET A 157 16.89 12.36 16.59
CA MET A 157 16.47 10.97 16.36
C MET A 157 15.31 10.75 15.37
N GLY A 158 15.70 10.66 14.09
CA GLY A 158 15.12 9.73 13.11
C GLY A 158 13.62 9.88 12.87
N ASP A 159 13.19 11.01 12.32
CA ASP A 159 11.90 11.12 11.64
C ASP A 159 11.96 10.19 10.42
N ARG A 160 11.62 8.91 10.62
CA ARG A 160 11.48 7.97 9.52
C ARG A 160 10.18 8.36 8.84
N SER A 161 10.30 9.11 7.74
CA SER A 161 9.19 9.29 6.82
C SER A 161 8.55 7.93 6.53
N ALA A 162 7.22 7.89 6.51
CA ALA A 162 6.49 6.68 6.18
C ALA A 162 7.01 6.08 4.85
N PRO A 163 7.08 4.74 4.73
CA PRO A 163 7.63 4.10 3.55
C PRO A 163 6.84 4.50 2.30
N ILE A 164 7.56 4.70 1.19
CA ILE A 164 6.93 4.92 -0.11
C ILE A 164 6.19 3.64 -0.48
N THR A 165 4.92 3.77 -0.85
CA THR A 165 4.06 2.63 -1.15
C THR A 165 3.88 2.48 -2.65
N LEU A 166 4.31 1.35 -3.19
CA LEU A 166 4.01 0.93 -4.56
C LEU A 166 2.74 0.10 -4.57
N MET A 167 1.81 0.41 -5.46
CA MET A 167 0.63 -0.41 -5.72
C MET A 167 0.64 -0.84 -7.18
N VAL A 168 0.54 -2.14 -7.42
CA VAL A 168 0.58 -2.71 -8.78
C VAL A 168 -0.62 -3.62 -9.02
N ASP A 169 -1.23 -3.52 -10.20
CA ASP A 169 -2.28 -4.42 -10.63
C ASP A 169 -1.66 -5.69 -11.22
N ALA A 170 -1.36 -6.63 -10.33
CA ALA A 170 -0.80 -7.93 -10.68
C ALA A 170 -1.68 -8.72 -11.67
N GLY A 171 -2.98 -8.40 -11.78
CA GLY A 171 -3.87 -9.03 -12.74
C GLY A 171 -3.68 -8.55 -14.18
N ARG A 172 -3.23 -7.31 -14.38
CA ARG A 172 -3.12 -6.68 -15.71
C ARG A 172 -1.86 -7.00 -16.47
N ILE A 173 -0.78 -7.35 -15.78
CA ILE A 173 0.49 -7.73 -16.39
C ILE A 173 0.75 -9.21 -16.14
N VAL A 174 1.24 -9.92 -17.15
CA VAL A 174 1.58 -11.35 -16.98
C VAL A 174 2.69 -11.51 -15.92
N PRO A 175 2.67 -12.57 -15.08
CA PRO A 175 3.62 -12.70 -13.97
C PRO A 175 5.10 -12.62 -14.35
N ALA A 176 5.45 -13.14 -15.53
CA ALA A 176 6.81 -13.08 -16.05
C ALA A 176 7.34 -11.65 -16.28
N ASP A 177 6.44 -10.67 -16.43
CA ASP A 177 6.78 -9.28 -16.72
C ASP A 177 6.57 -8.38 -15.49
N TRP A 178 6.18 -8.94 -14.32
CA TRP A 178 6.09 -8.18 -13.07
C TRP A 178 7.40 -7.45 -12.69
N PRO A 179 8.61 -7.99 -12.90
CA PRO A 179 9.83 -7.24 -12.65
C PRO A 179 9.90 -5.92 -13.42
N GLY A 180 9.43 -5.89 -14.67
CA GLY A 180 9.36 -4.67 -15.47
C GLY A 180 8.38 -3.65 -14.90
N LEU A 181 7.17 -4.11 -14.52
CA LEU A 181 6.16 -3.25 -13.88
C LEU A 181 6.66 -2.66 -12.55
N VAL A 182 7.26 -3.49 -11.68
CA VAL A 182 7.80 -3.03 -10.39
C VAL A 182 8.96 -2.05 -10.61
N ALA A 183 9.84 -2.30 -11.58
CA ALA A 183 10.91 -1.38 -11.93
C ALA A 183 10.37 -0.01 -12.40
N HIS A 184 9.27 0.00 -13.18
CA HIS A 184 8.62 1.24 -13.63
C HIS A 184 8.13 2.09 -12.45
N GLU A 185 7.36 1.49 -11.55
CA GLU A 185 6.82 2.21 -10.38
C GLU A 185 7.91 2.62 -9.39
N LEU A 186 8.94 1.77 -9.25
CA LEU A 186 10.12 2.08 -8.45
C LEU A 186 10.90 3.27 -9.03
N ALA A 187 11.00 3.39 -10.35
CA ALA A 187 11.64 4.54 -10.98
C ALA A 187 10.89 5.85 -10.70
N HIS A 188 9.55 5.83 -10.68
CA HIS A 188 8.75 6.99 -10.23
C HIS A 188 9.06 7.35 -8.78
N ALA A 189 9.08 6.35 -7.88
CA ALA A 189 9.39 6.56 -6.46
C ALA A 189 10.80 7.14 -6.23
N ILE A 190 11.81 6.64 -6.95
CA ILE A 190 13.19 7.14 -6.86
C ILE A 190 13.29 8.57 -7.40
N ALA A 191 12.65 8.84 -8.54
CA ALA A 191 12.70 10.15 -9.18
C ALA A 191 11.84 11.20 -8.46
N ARG A 192 10.91 10.76 -7.59
CA ARG A 192 9.94 11.61 -6.85
C ARG A 192 9.16 12.55 -7.78
N ILE A 193 8.83 12.05 -8.97
CA ILE A 193 8.06 12.77 -9.98
C ILE A 193 7.02 11.86 -10.62
N PRO A 194 5.81 12.38 -10.92
CA PRO A 194 4.78 11.61 -11.62
C PRO A 194 5.04 11.47 -13.13
N GLY A 195 6.00 12.21 -13.68
CA GLY A 195 6.28 12.24 -15.12
C GLY A 195 7.53 11.46 -15.51
N HIS A 196 7.62 11.12 -16.80
CA HIS A 196 8.72 10.34 -17.39
C HIS A 196 9.89 11.20 -17.88
N GLY A 197 10.29 12.18 -17.06
CA GLY A 197 11.38 13.12 -17.36
C GLY A 197 12.78 12.50 -17.29
N ALA A 198 13.81 13.35 -17.32
CA ALA A 198 15.21 12.90 -17.32
C ALA A 198 15.59 12.12 -16.05
N GLU A 199 15.06 12.51 -14.90
CA GLU A 199 15.25 11.83 -13.61
C GLU A 199 14.69 10.40 -13.64
N PHE A 200 13.45 10.26 -14.11
CA PHE A 200 12.80 8.97 -14.33
C PHE A 200 13.62 8.11 -15.31
N GLY A 201 14.02 8.68 -16.45
CA GLY A 201 14.81 8.00 -17.47
C GLY A 201 16.13 7.44 -16.91
N ARG A 202 16.82 8.19 -16.05
CA ARG A 202 18.03 7.71 -15.36
C ARG A 202 17.71 6.58 -14.37
N ALA A 203 16.67 6.73 -13.57
CA ALA A 203 16.26 5.72 -12.59
C ALA A 203 15.87 4.40 -13.28
N ILE A 204 15.01 4.45 -14.30
CA ILE A 204 14.56 3.24 -14.99
C ILE A 204 15.69 2.56 -15.77
N ALA A 205 16.60 3.33 -16.39
CA ALA A 205 17.79 2.77 -17.04
C ALA A 205 18.70 2.05 -16.03
N HIS A 206 18.91 2.62 -14.84
CA HIS A 206 19.70 1.98 -13.79
C HIS A 206 19.06 0.65 -13.33
N LEU A 207 17.76 0.65 -13.05
CA LEU A 207 17.01 -0.54 -12.63
C LEU A 207 17.02 -1.62 -13.72
N CYS A 208 16.86 -1.24 -14.99
CA CYS A 208 16.88 -2.20 -16.09
C CYS A 208 18.23 -2.90 -16.21
N LEU A 209 19.32 -2.14 -16.09
CA LEU A 209 20.69 -2.68 -16.14
C LEU A 209 20.94 -3.68 -15.00
N ALA A 210 20.43 -3.39 -13.80
CA ALA A 210 20.64 -4.22 -12.62
C ALA A 210 19.91 -5.58 -12.69
N GLN A 211 18.78 -5.65 -13.40
CA GLN A 211 17.92 -6.84 -13.46
C GLN A 211 17.92 -7.55 -14.82
N ASP A 212 18.88 -7.26 -15.68
CA ASP A 212 18.97 -7.81 -17.05
C ASP A 212 17.67 -7.60 -17.85
N LEU A 213 16.99 -6.47 -17.60
CA LEU A 213 15.82 -6.04 -18.36
C LEU A 213 16.26 -5.24 -19.59
N PRO A 214 15.40 -5.13 -20.63
CA PRO A 214 15.71 -4.30 -21.79
C PRO A 214 16.05 -2.85 -21.38
N MET A 215 17.24 -2.40 -21.76
CA MET A 215 17.68 -1.03 -21.50
C MET A 215 16.93 -0.02 -22.39
N PRO A 216 16.36 1.07 -21.83
CA PRO A 216 15.75 2.11 -22.65
C PRO A 216 16.82 2.79 -23.51
N SER A 217 16.47 3.11 -24.75
CA SER A 217 17.36 3.94 -25.57
C SER A 217 17.51 5.33 -24.94
N PRO A 218 18.71 5.91 -24.89
CA PRO A 218 18.92 7.28 -24.37
C PRO A 218 18.18 8.36 -25.18
N GLN A 219 17.67 8.02 -26.37
CA GLN A 219 16.91 8.94 -27.23
C GLN A 219 15.38 8.78 -27.10
N LEU A 220 14.89 7.89 -26.22
CA LEU A 220 13.46 7.79 -25.96
C LEU A 220 12.94 9.09 -25.34
N ASP A 221 11.80 9.57 -25.85
CA ASP A 221 11.07 10.66 -25.22
C ASP A 221 10.23 10.16 -24.04
N ALA A 222 9.63 11.10 -23.32
CA ALA A 222 8.82 10.82 -22.14
C ALA A 222 7.61 9.92 -22.45
N GLU A 223 7.00 10.07 -23.63
CA GLU A 223 5.83 9.28 -24.01
C GLU A 223 6.21 7.81 -24.28
N ALA A 224 7.36 7.56 -24.90
CA ALA A 224 7.86 6.21 -25.07
C ALA A 224 8.29 5.57 -23.75
N LEU A 225 8.88 6.34 -22.83
CA LEU A 225 9.27 5.88 -21.49
C LEU A 225 8.08 5.47 -20.62
N ARG A 226 6.88 5.99 -20.89
CA ARG A 226 5.63 5.59 -20.21
C ARG A 226 5.34 4.10 -20.30
N TYR A 227 5.77 3.44 -21.37
CA TYR A 227 5.53 2.01 -21.61
C TYR A 227 6.79 1.16 -21.38
N TRP A 228 7.80 1.70 -20.70
CA TRP A 228 9.09 1.04 -20.48
C TRP A 228 9.25 0.55 -19.04
N PRO A 229 9.72 -0.70 -18.80
CA PRO A 229 10.08 -1.71 -19.77
C PRO A 229 8.84 -2.29 -20.48
N PRO A 230 8.97 -2.79 -21.72
CA PRO A 230 7.84 -3.41 -22.41
C PRO A 230 7.29 -4.58 -21.59
N CYS A 231 6.05 -4.46 -21.15
CA CYS A 231 5.33 -5.50 -20.40
C CYS A 231 4.16 -6.02 -21.24
N ARG A 232 3.91 -7.33 -21.18
CA ARG A 232 2.73 -7.94 -21.82
C ARG A 232 1.54 -7.82 -20.88
N HIS A 233 0.48 -7.22 -21.41
CA HIS A 233 -0.80 -7.21 -20.72
C HIS A 233 -1.43 -8.61 -20.72
N ASN A 234 -2.04 -8.97 -19.59
CA ASN A 234 -2.95 -10.09 -19.49
C ASN A 234 -4.26 -9.70 -20.19
N PRO A 235 -4.73 -10.47 -21.20
CA PRO A 235 -5.96 -10.14 -21.91
C PRO A 235 -7.23 -10.28 -21.05
N GLN A 236 -7.14 -10.96 -19.90
CA GLN A 236 -8.26 -11.23 -19.00
C GLN A 236 -7.84 -10.96 -17.54
N PRO A 237 -7.58 -9.70 -17.17
CA PRO A 237 -7.07 -9.34 -15.84
C PRO A 237 -8.01 -9.76 -14.70
N GLU A 238 -9.31 -9.80 -14.94
CA GLU A 238 -10.31 -10.24 -13.98
C GLU A 238 -10.13 -11.71 -13.56
N LEU A 239 -9.64 -12.58 -14.46
CA LEU A 239 -9.43 -14.00 -14.14
C LEU A 239 -8.34 -14.21 -13.10
N PHE A 240 -7.37 -13.30 -13.01
CA PHE A 240 -6.34 -13.34 -11.96
C PHE A 240 -6.97 -13.14 -10.59
N TRP A 241 -7.76 -12.07 -10.44
CA TRP A 241 -8.40 -11.72 -9.17
C TRP A 241 -9.53 -12.70 -8.77
N LEU A 242 -9.98 -13.53 -9.71
CA LEU A 242 -10.90 -14.65 -9.48
C LEU A 242 -10.18 -15.98 -9.20
N GLY A 243 -8.85 -16.03 -9.27
CA GLY A 243 -8.08 -17.28 -9.09
C GLY A 243 -8.21 -18.29 -10.21
N ARG A 244 -8.56 -17.82 -11.40
CA ARG A 244 -8.78 -18.63 -12.60
C ARG A 244 -7.58 -18.59 -13.56
N SER A 245 -6.56 -17.79 -13.27
CA SER A 245 -5.25 -17.82 -13.95
C SER A 245 -4.13 -18.25 -13.01
N ALA A 246 -3.08 -18.86 -13.57
CA ALA A 246 -1.87 -19.19 -12.83
C ALA A 246 -1.00 -17.94 -12.58
N PHE A 247 -0.25 -17.95 -11.48
CA PHE A 247 0.76 -16.96 -11.09
C PHE A 247 1.84 -17.59 -10.20
#